data_AF-A0A6J4KQ59-F1
#
_entry.id   AF-A0A6J4KQ59-F1
#
_cell.length_a   1.000
_cell.length_b   1.000
_cell.length_c   1.000
_cell.angle_alpha   90.00
_cell.angle_beta   90.00
_cell.angle_gamma   90.00
#
_symmetry.space_group_name_H-M   'P 1'
#
loop_
_entity.id
_entity.type
_entity.pdbx_description
1 polymer ?
#
loop_
_entity_poly.entity_id
_entity_poly.type
_entity_poly.pdbx_seq_one_letter_code
_entity_poly.pdbx_strand_id
1 'polypeptide(L)'
;MQTLPMLGQTHGNRSAVTCHLKCDSACAHPAPNTSDAPSFRDVASTQLNRRTLLAGAGALALTTALPTLTPEQAAAAPKGAAAITGLAPRSPLAFDPIASVADTVDAVTVPDGYRWNTILRWGDPLFHTSPAFDPSHPDAEAQEEQFGYNNDYLDILVTDRRGREALLVCNHEYTN
;
A
#
# COMPACT_ATOMS: atom_id res chain seq x y z
N MET A 1 -7.23 30.89 -4.45
CA MET A 1 -7.62 29.46 -4.41
C MET A 1 -6.45 28.64 -4.91
N GLN A 2 -5.71 27.98 -4.02
CA GLN A 2 -4.63 27.09 -4.41
C GLN A 2 -5.26 25.73 -4.72
N THR A 3 -5.44 25.44 -6.00
CA THR A 3 -6.18 24.27 -6.50
C THR A 3 -5.47 22.93 -6.27
N LEU A 4 -4.24 22.97 -5.71
CA LEU A 4 -3.42 21.78 -5.46
C LEU A 4 -2.63 21.97 -4.15
N PRO A 5 -3.16 21.53 -2.98
CA PRO A 5 -2.50 21.71 -1.68
C PRO A 5 -1.17 20.96 -1.57
N MET A 6 -0.95 19.94 -2.43
CA MET A 6 0.30 19.17 -2.49
C MET A 6 1.31 19.68 -3.52
N LEU A 7 1.05 20.82 -4.19
CA LEU A 7 1.98 21.38 -5.18
C LEU A 7 3.33 21.74 -4.51
N GLY A 8 4.41 21.11 -4.97
CA GLY A 8 5.76 21.28 -4.40
C GLY A 8 6.05 20.45 -3.14
N GLN A 9 5.07 19.72 -2.61
CA GLN A 9 5.20 18.84 -1.43
C GLN A 9 5.28 17.35 -1.80
N THR A 10 5.04 17.01 -3.08
CA THR A 10 5.15 15.63 -3.56
C THR A 10 6.59 15.26 -3.90
N HIS A 11 7.04 14.09 -3.44
CA HIS A 11 8.37 13.53 -3.73
C HIS A 11 8.27 12.22 -4.53
N GLY A 12 9.32 11.91 -5.29
CA GLY A 12 9.39 10.69 -6.12
C GLY A 12 8.41 10.71 -7.30
N ASN A 13 7.80 9.56 -7.60
CA ASN A 13 6.90 9.38 -8.77
C ASN A 13 5.46 9.88 -8.53
N ARG A 14 5.20 10.70 -7.51
CA ARG A 14 3.85 11.21 -7.21
C ARG A 14 3.69 12.66 -7.68
N SER A 15 2.56 12.98 -8.31
CA SER A 15 2.18 14.35 -8.66
C SER A 15 1.10 14.88 -7.72
N ALA A 16 1.03 16.20 -7.53
CA ALA A 16 0.02 16.84 -6.69
C ALA A 16 -1.43 16.52 -7.14
N VAL A 17 -1.66 16.40 -8.45
CA VAL A 17 -2.94 15.98 -9.03
C VAL A 17 -3.29 14.54 -8.60
N THR A 18 -2.31 13.64 -8.60
CA THR A 18 -2.53 12.25 -8.16
C THR A 18 -2.93 12.19 -6.69
N CYS A 19 -2.28 12.99 -5.82
CA CYS A 19 -2.64 13.05 -4.41
C CYS A 19 -4.05 13.60 -4.18
N HIS A 20 -4.46 14.62 -4.93
CA HIS A 20 -5.81 15.18 -4.84
C HIS A 20 -6.87 14.19 -5.35
N LEU A 21 -6.66 13.56 -6.50
CA LEU A 21 -7.66 12.66 -7.08
C LEU A 21 -7.76 11.30 -6.36
N LYS A 22 -6.67 10.81 -5.75
CA LYS A 22 -6.65 9.48 -5.13
C LYS A 22 -7.15 9.48 -3.67
N CYS A 23 -6.77 10.48 -2.89
CA CYS A 23 -7.06 10.52 -1.46
C CYS A 23 -7.38 11.92 -0.94
N ASP A 24 -7.85 12.81 -1.82
CA ASP A 24 -8.16 14.21 -1.51
C ASP A 24 -7.09 14.94 -0.70
N SER A 25 -5.82 14.67 -1.00
CA SER A 25 -4.68 15.24 -0.28
C SER A 25 -4.74 15.00 1.24
N ALA A 26 -5.19 13.81 1.68
CA ALA A 26 -5.31 13.46 3.10
C ALA A 26 -4.04 13.69 3.93
N CYS A 27 -2.85 13.68 3.32
CA CYS A 27 -1.59 13.97 4.01
C CYS A 27 -1.28 15.47 4.14
N ALA A 28 -2.08 16.36 3.56
CA ALA A 28 -1.88 17.81 3.48
C ALA A 28 -2.57 18.54 4.65
N HIS A 29 -2.21 18.18 5.88
CA HIS A 29 -2.68 18.84 7.09
C HIS A 29 -1.51 19.42 7.88
N PRO A 30 -1.75 20.39 8.77
CA PRO A 30 -0.72 20.84 9.72
C PRO A 30 -0.09 19.66 10.45
N ALA A 31 1.21 19.76 10.75
CA ALA A 31 1.87 18.74 11.55
C ALA A 31 1.18 18.66 12.92
N PRO A 32 0.81 17.47 13.41
CA PRO A 32 0.09 17.32 14.67
C PRO A 32 0.96 17.67 15.88
N ASN A 33 2.29 17.67 15.70
CA ASN A 33 3.21 18.08 16.75
C ASN A 33 3.27 19.61 16.85
N THR A 34 2.77 20.16 17.95
CA THR A 34 2.78 21.59 18.27
C THR A 34 3.98 22.01 19.12
N SER A 35 4.88 21.08 19.47
CA SER A 35 6.08 21.41 20.24
C SER A 35 7.09 22.17 19.38
N ASP A 36 7.89 23.03 20.01
CA ASP A 36 9.01 23.73 19.35
C ASP A 36 10.25 22.83 19.13
N ALA A 37 10.18 21.55 19.50
CA ALA A 37 11.26 20.60 19.26
C ALA A 37 11.39 20.29 17.75
N PRO A 38 12.62 20.11 17.23
CA PRO A 38 12.83 19.78 15.82
C PRO A 38 12.12 18.48 15.47
N SER A 39 11.47 18.44 14.31
CA SER A 39 10.82 17.23 13.85
C SER A 39 11.85 16.18 13.46
N PHE A 40 11.45 14.90 13.46
CA PHE A 40 12.31 13.84 12.92
C PHE A 40 12.75 14.14 11.48
N ARG A 41 11.87 14.75 10.67
CA ARG A 41 12.20 15.21 9.31
C ARG A 41 13.38 16.17 9.33
N ASP A 42 13.38 17.15 10.22
CA ASP A 42 14.45 18.17 10.32
C ASP A 42 15.78 17.56 10.78
N VAL A 43 15.72 16.63 11.73
CA VAL A 43 16.90 15.88 12.19
C VAL A 43 17.46 15.01 11.06
N ALA A 44 16.59 14.25 10.37
CA ALA A 44 16.98 13.38 9.27
C ALA A 44 17.52 14.16 8.07
N SER A 45 16.88 15.27 7.67
CA SER A 45 17.35 16.11 6.57
C SER A 45 18.72 16.71 6.87
N THR A 46 18.97 17.12 8.11
CA THR A 46 20.28 17.66 8.52
C THR A 46 21.39 16.61 8.40
N GLN A 47 21.12 15.36 8.80
CA GLN A 47 22.11 14.28 8.72
C GLN A 47 22.33 13.78 7.29
N LEU A 48 21.25 13.63 6.52
CA LEU A 48 21.34 13.23 5.12
C LEU A 48 22.10 14.26 4.29
N ASN A 49 21.87 15.56 4.51
CA ASN A 49 22.56 16.62 3.78
C ASN A 49 24.07 16.67 4.08
N ARG A 50 24.47 16.38 5.34
CA ARG A 50 25.90 16.23 5.70
C ARG A 50 26.54 15.03 5.00
N ARG A 51 25.80 13.91 4.92
CA ARG A 51 26.30 12.67 4.31
C ARG A 51 26.41 12.78 2.79
N THR A 52 25.47 13.45 2.12
CA THR A 52 25.57 13.76 0.70
C THR A 52 26.66 14.80 0.41
N LEU A 53 26.88 15.78 1.29
CA LEU A 53 27.96 16.74 1.14
C LEU A 53 29.35 16.09 1.35
N LEU A 54 29.48 15.17 2.31
CA LEU A 54 30.70 14.35 2.50
C LEU A 54 30.92 13.38 1.34
N ALA A 55 29.87 12.71 0.84
CA ALA A 55 29.96 11.85 -0.34
C ALA A 55 30.30 12.65 -1.62
N GLY A 56 29.74 13.85 -1.77
CA GLY A 56 30.03 14.77 -2.87
C GLY A 56 31.44 15.36 -2.82
N ALA A 57 31.95 15.68 -1.62
CA ALA A 57 33.33 16.09 -1.42
C ALA A 57 34.33 14.95 -1.75
N GLY A 58 33.98 13.70 -1.43
CA GLY A 58 34.73 12.52 -1.84
C GLY A 58 34.73 12.30 -3.36
N ALA A 59 33.62 12.61 -4.04
CA ALA A 59 33.53 12.55 -5.49
C ALA A 59 34.35 13.66 -6.18
N LEU A 60 34.41 14.88 -5.61
CA LEU A 60 35.23 15.97 -6.17
C LEU A 60 36.73 15.69 -6.11
N ALA A 61 37.21 14.86 -5.16
CA ALA A 61 38.60 14.43 -5.12
C ALA A 61 38.97 13.43 -6.23
N LEU A 62 37.98 12.81 -6.88
CA LEU A 62 38.16 11.82 -7.96
C LEU A 62 37.91 12.38 -9.37
N THR A 63 37.45 13.64 -9.51
CA THR A 63 37.05 14.22 -10.81
C THR A 63 38.03 15.25 -11.40
N THR A 64 39.25 15.40 -10.86
CA THR A 64 40.27 16.25 -11.51
C THR A 64 40.85 15.65 -12.80
N ALA A 65 40.33 14.51 -13.27
CA ALA A 65 40.65 13.94 -14.57
C ALA A 65 39.37 13.49 -15.29
N LEU A 66 38.66 14.41 -15.96
CA LEU A 66 37.95 14.21 -17.24
C LEU A 66 37.09 15.46 -17.60
N PRO A 67 37.08 15.93 -18.85
CA PRO A 67 36.41 17.18 -19.24
C PRO A 67 34.90 16.99 -19.49
N THR A 68 34.14 17.94 -18.96
CA THR A 68 32.80 18.45 -19.34
C THR A 68 31.97 17.66 -20.36
N LEU A 69 30.90 17.01 -19.88
CA LEU A 69 29.70 16.73 -20.67
C LEU A 69 28.51 17.49 -20.06
N THR A 70 27.85 18.28 -20.88
CA THR A 70 26.66 19.08 -20.55
C THR A 70 25.44 18.19 -20.30
N PRO A 71 24.58 18.48 -19.30
CA PRO A 71 23.35 17.73 -19.09
C PRO A 71 22.25 18.27 -20.02
N GLU A 72 21.96 17.52 -21.09
CA GLU A 72 20.78 17.76 -21.91
C GLU A 72 19.53 17.22 -21.18
N GLN A 73 18.52 18.07 -21.06
CA GLN A 73 17.25 17.81 -20.38
C GLN A 73 16.52 16.58 -20.95
N ALA A 74 16.45 15.50 -20.18
CA ALA A 74 15.53 14.40 -20.43
C ALA A 74 14.12 14.78 -19.93
N ALA A 75 13.33 15.38 -20.81
CA ALA A 75 11.88 15.47 -20.64
C ALA A 75 11.27 14.06 -20.81
N ALA A 76 10.74 13.50 -19.72
CA ALA A 76 10.03 12.24 -19.74
C ALA A 76 8.59 12.45 -20.26
N ALA A 77 8.36 12.13 -21.53
CA ALA A 77 7.02 11.83 -22.04
C ALA A 77 6.79 10.31 -21.99
N PRO A 78 5.62 9.81 -21.55
CA PRO A 78 5.33 8.39 -21.55
C PRO A 78 5.10 7.94 -23.00
N LYS A 79 6.10 7.28 -23.60
CA LYS A 79 5.88 6.53 -24.83
C LYS A 79 5.04 5.30 -24.49
N GLY A 80 3.88 5.20 -25.13
CA GLY A 80 3.01 4.02 -25.07
C GLY A 80 3.83 2.76 -25.31
N ALA A 81 3.55 1.73 -24.50
CA ALA A 81 4.21 0.45 -24.56
C ALA A 81 4.09 -0.15 -25.97
N ALA A 82 5.18 -0.11 -26.73
CA ALA A 82 5.33 -0.97 -27.89
C ALA A 82 5.32 -2.42 -27.37
N ALA A 83 4.37 -3.22 -27.87
CA ALA A 83 4.29 -4.64 -27.57
C ALA A 83 5.63 -5.30 -27.96
N ILE A 84 6.35 -5.79 -26.95
CA ILE A 84 7.55 -6.59 -27.15
C ILE A 84 7.07 -7.99 -27.52
N THR A 85 6.77 -8.22 -28.81
CA THR A 85 6.51 -9.55 -29.34
C THR A 85 7.84 -10.28 -29.49
N GLY A 86 8.22 -11.07 -28.49
CA GLY A 86 9.37 -11.97 -28.56
C GLY A 86 10.06 -12.16 -27.22
N LEU A 87 9.99 -13.39 -26.70
CA LEU A 87 10.54 -13.85 -25.42
C LEU A 87 9.85 -13.27 -24.17
N ALA A 88 8.56 -13.56 -24.00
CA ALA A 88 8.03 -13.66 -22.65
C ALA A 88 8.71 -14.89 -21.99
N PRO A 89 9.47 -14.74 -20.89
CA PRO A 89 9.87 -15.90 -20.10
C PRO A 89 8.61 -16.65 -19.71
N ARG A 90 8.61 -17.98 -19.89
CA ARG A 90 7.52 -18.82 -19.37
C ARG A 90 7.37 -18.49 -17.89
N SER A 91 6.23 -17.91 -17.52
CA SER A 91 5.91 -17.62 -16.13
C SER A 91 6.08 -18.90 -15.32
N PRO A 92 6.75 -18.87 -14.15
CA PRO A 92 6.80 -20.03 -13.26
C PRO A 92 5.42 -20.35 -12.65
N LEU A 93 4.42 -19.50 -12.87
CA LEU A 93 3.07 -19.67 -12.36
C LEU A 93 2.30 -20.66 -13.23
N ALA A 94 1.62 -21.60 -12.58
CA ALA A 94 0.88 -22.69 -13.23
C ALA A 94 -0.56 -22.33 -13.61
N PHE A 95 -0.87 -21.04 -13.79
CA PHE A 95 -2.21 -20.56 -14.14
C PHE A 95 -2.12 -19.43 -15.18
N ASP A 96 -3.14 -19.34 -16.03
CA ASP A 96 -3.27 -18.25 -16.98
C ASP A 96 -3.81 -16.98 -16.27
N PRO A 97 -3.28 -15.79 -16.61
CA PRO A 97 -3.78 -14.54 -16.03
C PRO A 97 -5.26 -14.31 -16.34
N ILE A 98 -6.00 -13.77 -15.35
CA ILE A 98 -7.36 -13.29 -15.60
C ILE A 98 -7.34 -12.00 -16.43
N ALA A 99 -8.44 -11.73 -17.15
CA ALA A 99 -8.67 -10.44 -17.77
C ALA A 99 -8.90 -9.35 -16.72
N SER A 100 -8.71 -8.07 -17.11
CA SER A 100 -9.11 -6.94 -16.27
C SER A 100 -10.62 -7.00 -15.99
N VAL A 101 -10.99 -6.88 -14.72
CA VAL A 101 -12.38 -6.84 -14.27
C VAL A 101 -12.82 -5.39 -14.13
N ALA A 102 -14.05 -5.07 -14.56
CA ALA A 102 -14.61 -3.73 -14.41
C ALA A 102 -14.94 -3.43 -12.93
N ASP A 103 -14.88 -2.16 -12.55
CA ASP A 103 -15.18 -1.66 -11.20
C ASP A 103 -16.63 -1.90 -10.75
N THR A 104 -17.54 -2.11 -11.70
CA THR A 104 -18.96 -2.40 -11.46
C THR A 104 -19.25 -3.88 -11.15
N VAL A 105 -18.26 -4.76 -11.25
CA VAL A 105 -18.44 -6.19 -10.99
C VAL A 105 -18.16 -6.48 -9.52
N ASP A 106 -19.23 -6.73 -8.76
CA ASP A 106 -19.15 -7.12 -7.34
C ASP A 106 -18.96 -8.65 -7.19
N ALA A 107 -17.82 -9.16 -7.67
CA ALA A 107 -17.48 -10.57 -7.58
C ALA A 107 -15.96 -10.81 -7.55
N VAL A 108 -15.53 -11.79 -6.77
CA VAL A 108 -14.14 -12.27 -6.79
C VAL A 108 -13.94 -13.16 -8.04
N THR A 109 -13.11 -12.67 -8.96
CA THR A 109 -12.73 -13.41 -10.18
C THR A 109 -11.41 -14.14 -9.95
N VAL A 110 -11.36 -15.44 -10.25
CA VAL A 110 -10.17 -16.28 -10.09
C VAL A 110 -9.80 -16.95 -11.42
N PRO A 111 -8.55 -17.43 -11.60
CA PRO A 111 -8.15 -18.16 -12.80
C PRO A 111 -8.94 -19.46 -13.02
N ASP A 112 -8.92 -19.96 -14.25
CA ASP A 112 -9.58 -21.23 -14.60
C ASP A 112 -9.07 -22.40 -13.74
N GLY A 113 -10.00 -23.23 -13.28
CA GLY A 113 -9.72 -24.36 -12.39
C GLY A 113 -9.58 -24.00 -10.90
N TYR A 114 -9.64 -22.70 -10.55
CA TYR A 114 -9.66 -22.24 -9.16
C TYR A 114 -11.07 -21.97 -8.67
N ARG A 115 -11.23 -21.97 -7.34
CA ARG A 115 -12.46 -21.54 -6.66
C ARG A 115 -12.09 -20.72 -5.43
N TRP A 116 -12.98 -19.84 -5.02
CA TRP A 116 -12.91 -19.14 -3.76
C TRP A 116 -14.17 -19.44 -2.95
N ASN A 117 -14.07 -19.35 -1.63
CA ASN A 117 -15.19 -19.48 -0.71
C ASN A 117 -14.94 -18.54 0.48
N THR A 118 -16.00 -17.97 1.02
CA THR A 118 -15.94 -17.20 2.27
C THR A 118 -15.70 -18.14 3.45
N ILE A 119 -14.71 -17.82 4.30
CA ILE A 119 -14.39 -18.58 5.52
C ILE A 119 -15.06 -17.94 6.73
N LEU A 120 -14.88 -16.62 6.90
CA LEU A 120 -15.48 -15.81 7.95
C LEU A 120 -16.00 -14.50 7.33
N ARG A 121 -17.09 -13.96 7.90
CA ARG A 121 -17.73 -12.69 7.58
C ARG A 121 -17.82 -11.85 8.83
N TRP A 122 -17.88 -10.53 8.68
CA TRP A 122 -18.28 -9.66 9.78
C TRP A 122 -19.60 -10.15 10.39
N GLY A 123 -19.60 -10.31 11.71
CA GLY A 123 -20.76 -10.79 12.46
C GLY A 123 -20.84 -12.31 12.61
N ASP A 124 -19.97 -13.09 11.95
CA ASP A 124 -19.97 -14.54 12.15
C ASP A 124 -19.67 -14.88 13.62
N PRO A 125 -20.40 -15.84 14.22
CA PRO A 125 -20.27 -16.17 15.64
C PRO A 125 -18.93 -16.86 15.93
N LEU A 126 -18.23 -16.41 16.97
CA LEU A 126 -16.97 -17.04 17.42
C LEU A 126 -17.21 -18.16 18.45
N PHE A 127 -18.35 -18.14 19.13
CA PHE A 127 -18.72 -19.09 20.18
C PHE A 127 -20.09 -19.70 19.92
N HIS A 128 -20.38 -20.84 20.54
CA HIS A 128 -21.68 -21.51 20.42
C HIS A 128 -22.86 -20.68 20.98
N THR A 129 -22.56 -19.70 21.84
CA THR A 129 -23.52 -18.82 22.49
C THR A 129 -23.56 -17.41 21.91
N SER A 130 -22.71 -17.10 20.92
CA SER A 130 -22.65 -15.78 20.31
C SER A 130 -24.04 -15.35 19.84
N PRO A 131 -24.49 -14.11 20.13
CA PRO A 131 -25.77 -13.62 19.65
C PRO A 131 -25.84 -13.63 18.12
N ALA A 132 -27.06 -13.71 17.58
CA ALA A 132 -27.27 -13.56 16.15
C ALA A 132 -26.87 -12.16 15.70
N PHE A 133 -26.10 -12.08 14.61
CA PHE A 133 -25.68 -10.81 14.05
C PHE A 133 -26.84 -10.10 13.33
N ASP A 134 -27.06 -8.83 13.69
CA ASP A 134 -28.01 -7.93 13.02
C ASP A 134 -27.31 -6.60 12.66
N PRO A 135 -26.93 -6.39 11.38
CA PRO A 135 -26.29 -5.15 10.97
C PRO A 135 -27.22 -3.93 11.05
N SER A 136 -28.54 -4.12 11.18
CA SER A 136 -29.51 -3.02 11.32
C SER A 136 -29.70 -2.55 12.76
N HIS A 137 -29.28 -3.36 13.74
CA HIS A 137 -29.33 -3.04 15.17
C HIS A 137 -28.00 -3.42 15.84
N PRO A 138 -26.93 -2.63 15.63
CA PRO A 138 -25.62 -2.94 16.19
C PRO A 138 -25.66 -2.96 17.72
N ASP A 139 -25.12 -4.02 18.29
CA ASP A 139 -24.97 -4.23 19.73
C ASP A 139 -23.49 -4.48 20.03
N ALA A 140 -22.91 -3.63 20.88
CA ALA A 140 -21.49 -3.69 21.21
C ALA A 140 -21.12 -4.95 22.00
N GLU A 141 -21.98 -5.37 22.94
CA GLU A 141 -21.75 -6.57 23.76
C GLU A 141 -21.84 -7.83 22.89
N ALA A 142 -22.79 -7.87 21.95
CA ALA A 142 -22.86 -8.95 20.97
C ALA A 142 -21.63 -8.99 20.04
N GLN A 143 -21.13 -7.83 19.61
CA GLN A 143 -20.00 -7.72 18.69
C GLN A 143 -18.69 -8.23 19.29
N GLU A 144 -18.51 -8.18 20.61
CA GLU A 144 -17.35 -8.76 21.31
C GLU A 144 -17.24 -10.28 21.12
N GLU A 145 -18.35 -10.96 20.83
CA GLU A 145 -18.43 -12.41 20.61
C GLU A 145 -18.52 -12.80 19.12
N GLN A 146 -18.33 -11.85 18.21
CA GLN A 146 -18.49 -12.02 16.76
C GLN A 146 -17.23 -11.60 16.00
N PHE A 147 -17.02 -12.16 14.81
CA PHE A 147 -15.91 -11.77 13.95
C PHE A 147 -16.06 -10.28 13.56
N GLY A 148 -15.00 -9.50 13.74
CA GLY A 148 -15.04 -8.05 13.65
C GLY A 148 -15.18 -7.50 12.23
N TYR A 149 -15.53 -6.22 12.15
CA TYR A 149 -15.64 -5.46 10.90
C TYR A 149 -14.26 -5.21 10.26
N ASN A 150 -14.27 -4.96 8.94
CA ASN A 150 -13.11 -4.57 8.13
C ASN A 150 -11.83 -5.29 8.53
N ASN A 151 -11.88 -6.62 8.37
CA ASN A 151 -10.73 -7.45 8.62
C ASN A 151 -9.61 -7.09 7.63
N ASP A 152 -8.38 -6.95 8.13
CA ASP A 152 -7.20 -6.72 7.31
C ASP A 152 -6.23 -7.89 7.50
N TYR A 153 -4.98 -7.61 7.89
CA TYR A 153 -3.93 -8.60 8.06
C TYR A 153 -4.42 -9.85 8.79
N LEU A 154 -4.09 -11.01 8.21
CA LEU A 154 -4.33 -12.30 8.81
C LEU A 154 -3.09 -13.20 8.68
N ASP A 155 -2.97 -14.14 9.61
CA ASP A 155 -1.98 -15.21 9.59
C ASP A 155 -2.62 -16.54 10.01
N ILE A 156 -2.03 -17.65 9.57
CA ILE A 156 -2.49 -19.00 9.88
C ILE A 156 -1.34 -19.74 10.59
N LEU A 157 -1.49 -19.90 11.90
CA LEU A 157 -0.55 -20.61 12.74
C LEU A 157 -0.94 -22.08 12.79
N VAL A 158 -0.24 -22.93 12.03
CA VAL A 158 -0.49 -24.37 12.01
C VAL A 158 -0.22 -24.99 13.39
N THR A 159 -1.24 -25.58 14.00
CA THR A 159 -1.18 -26.15 15.35
C THR A 159 -1.00 -27.67 15.34
N ASP A 160 -1.34 -28.32 14.22
CA ASP A 160 -1.18 -29.76 14.01
C ASP A 160 -0.10 -30.07 12.95
N ARG A 161 0.78 -31.03 13.27
CA ARG A 161 1.81 -31.53 12.33
C ARG A 161 1.23 -32.17 11.07
N ARG A 162 -0.02 -32.64 11.08
CA ARG A 162 -0.69 -33.19 9.89
C ARG A 162 -1.31 -32.10 9.01
N GLY A 163 -1.26 -30.83 9.44
CA GLY A 163 -1.72 -29.67 8.67
C GLY A 163 -3.23 -29.61 8.49
N ARG A 164 -4.01 -30.21 9.40
CA ARG A 164 -5.48 -30.24 9.33
C ARG A 164 -6.14 -29.21 10.24
N GLU A 165 -5.39 -28.67 11.19
CA GLU A 165 -5.85 -27.69 12.17
C GLU A 165 -4.83 -26.55 12.25
N ALA A 166 -5.36 -25.34 12.41
CA ALA A 166 -4.57 -24.14 12.56
C ALA A 166 -5.37 -23.07 13.31
N LEU A 167 -4.67 -22.12 13.91
CA LEU A 167 -5.22 -20.92 14.48
C LEU A 167 -5.13 -19.78 13.46
N LEU A 168 -6.28 -19.23 13.07
CA LEU A 168 -6.33 -18.01 12.28
C LEU A 168 -6.26 -16.80 13.22
N VAL A 169 -5.26 -15.93 13.00
CA VAL A 169 -5.10 -14.66 13.71
C VAL A 169 -5.45 -13.56 12.72
N CYS A 170 -6.37 -12.66 13.08
CA CYS A 170 -6.84 -11.62 12.18
C CYS A 170 -7.08 -10.31 12.91
N ASN A 171 -6.68 -9.20 12.27
CA ASN A 171 -6.91 -7.86 12.78
C ASN A 171 -8.21 -7.28 12.23
N HIS A 172 -8.84 -6.41 13.02
CA HIS A 172 -10.02 -5.63 12.65
C HIS A 172 -9.67 -4.14 12.79
N GLU A 173 -9.63 -3.41 11.68
CA GLU A 173 -8.96 -2.10 11.64
C GLU A 173 -9.87 -0.95 12.11
N TYR A 174 -11.11 -0.91 11.65
CA TYR A 174 -12.09 0.14 11.95
C TYR A 174 -13.52 -0.37 11.70
N THR A 175 -14.52 0.49 11.92
CA THR A 175 -15.93 0.29 11.54
C THR A 175 -16.42 1.42 10.63
N ASN A 176 -17.42 1.16 9.79
CA ASN A 176 -18.15 2.15 9.01
C ASN A 176 -19.45 2.59 9.67
#